data_AF-A0A7W2IWM3-F1
#
_entry.id   AF-A0A7W2IWM3-F1
#
_cell.length_a   1.000
_cell.length_b   1.000
_cell.length_c   1.000
_cell.angle_alpha   90.00
_cell.angle_beta   90.00
_cell.angle_gamma   90.00
#
_symmetry.space_group_name_H-M   'P 1'
#
loop_
_entity.id
_entity.type
_entity.pdbx_description
1 polymer ?
#
loop_
_entity_poly.entity_id
_entity_poly.type
_entity_poly.pdbx_seq_one_letter_code
_entity_poly.pdbx_strand_id
1 'polypeptide(L)'
;MKNLKKLMYFCAFFATVMLQSCFYHVDDSPQRYSGYEPVYLSRQQLESSIKMSGVRSMTKAGKIYVKDSYIFITDENKGFHIYDNSNPNAPKLTGFLEVPGATDMAIKNNTIYINQAVDLVAVSINNNSVTVQKRIPNTFPQKISPEGWSYGNSDNQIIVDWIKH
;
A
#
# COMPACT_ATOMS: atom_id res chain seq x y z
N MET A 1 49.35 -3.09 -52.77
CA MET A 1 48.00 -2.58 -52.40
C MET A 1 47.10 -3.61 -51.70
N LYS A 2 47.08 -4.90 -52.07
CA LYS A 2 46.22 -5.93 -51.43
C LYS A 2 46.50 -6.16 -49.94
N ASN A 3 47.76 -6.10 -49.52
CA ASN A 3 48.16 -6.31 -48.11
C ASN A 3 47.78 -5.13 -47.19
N LEU A 4 47.73 -3.91 -47.73
CA LEU A 4 47.31 -2.71 -46.97
C LEU A 4 45.81 -2.75 -46.65
N LYS A 5 44.99 -3.25 -47.58
CA LYS A 5 43.55 -3.47 -47.32
C LYS A 5 43.31 -4.54 -46.26
N LYS A 6 44.06 -5.65 -46.29
CA LYS A 6 43.98 -6.70 -45.26
C LYS A 6 44.37 -6.19 -43.87
N LEU A 7 45.42 -5.37 -43.77
CA LEU A 7 45.83 -4.74 -42.52
C LEU A 7 44.75 -3.79 -41.98
N MET A 8 44.12 -3.01 -42.88
CA MET A 8 43.04 -2.10 -42.50
C MET A 8 41.78 -2.84 -42.02
N TYR A 9 41.40 -3.96 -42.65
CA TYR A 9 40.30 -4.82 -42.18
C TYR A 9 40.62 -5.47 -40.83
N PHE A 10 41.87 -5.86 -40.60
CA PHE A 10 42.31 -6.43 -39.33
C PHE A 10 42.25 -5.41 -38.18
N CYS A 11 42.72 -4.18 -38.43
CA CYS A 11 42.61 -3.09 -37.46
C CYS A 11 41.14 -2.72 -37.15
N ALA A 12 40.27 -2.70 -38.17
CA ALA A 12 38.85 -2.44 -37.99
C ALA A 12 38.16 -3.53 -37.15
N PHE A 13 38.47 -4.80 -37.40
CA PHE A 13 37.95 -5.91 -36.61
C PHE A 13 38.41 -5.83 -35.14
N PHE A 14 39.69 -5.57 -34.90
CA PHE A 14 40.23 -5.47 -33.55
C PHE A 14 39.65 -4.26 -32.77
N ALA A 15 39.39 -3.14 -33.46
CA ALA A 15 38.72 -1.98 -32.87
C ALA A 15 37.26 -2.28 -32.45
N THR A 16 36.53 -3.12 -33.21
CA THR A 16 35.17 -3.53 -32.81
C THR A 16 35.12 -4.47 -31.61
N VAL A 17 36.16 -5.30 -31.40
CA VAL A 17 36.29 -6.16 -30.22
C VAL A 17 36.59 -5.34 -28.97
N MET A 18 37.37 -4.25 -29.10
CA MET A 18 37.70 -3.33 -28.00
C MET A 18 36.52 -2.46 -27.54
N LEU A 19 35.42 -2.41 -28.31
CA LEU A 19 34.18 -1.69 -27.93
C LEU A 19 33.19 -2.56 -27.14
N GLN A 20 33.54 -3.81 -26.80
CA GLN A 20 32.73 -4.68 -25.94
C GLN A 20 32.99 -4.36 -24.45
N SER A 21 32.65 -3.15 -23.99
CA SER A 21 32.82 -2.76 -22.58
C SER A 21 31.62 -3.13 -21.69
N CYS A 22 30.93 -4.24 -21.98
CA CYS A 22 29.95 -4.80 -21.05
C CYS A 22 30.63 -5.82 -20.15
N PHE A 23 31.42 -5.34 -19.18
CA PHE A 23 31.65 -6.11 -17.98
C PHE A 23 30.36 -6.02 -17.16
N TYR A 24 29.63 -7.13 -17.06
CA TYR A 24 28.62 -7.32 -16.02
C TYR A 24 29.34 -7.24 -14.68
N HIS A 25 29.45 -6.02 -14.14
CA HIS A 25 29.82 -5.85 -12.74
C HIS A 25 28.62 -6.39 -11.97
N VAL A 26 28.74 -7.62 -11.48
CA VAL A 26 27.89 -8.07 -10.38
C VAL A 26 28.26 -7.14 -9.24
N ASP A 27 27.40 -6.16 -8.97
CA ASP A 27 27.55 -5.30 -7.81
C ASP A 27 27.56 -6.22 -6.58
N ASP A 28 28.73 -6.41 -5.96
CA ASP A 28 28.92 -6.97 -4.62
C ASP A 28 28.35 -6.02 -3.54
N SER A 29 27.33 -5.22 -3.89
CA SER A 29 26.52 -4.55 -2.90
C SER A 29 25.83 -5.65 -2.08
N PRO A 30 25.97 -5.67 -0.74
CA PRO A 30 25.24 -6.63 0.07
C PRO A 30 23.76 -6.46 -0.27
N GLN A 31 23.08 -7.57 -0.60
CA GLN A 31 21.64 -7.57 -0.84
C GLN A 31 20.98 -6.84 0.34
N ARG A 32 20.51 -5.62 0.08
CA ARG A 32 19.77 -4.85 1.08
C ARG A 32 18.41 -5.51 1.19
N TYR A 33 18.25 -6.34 2.20
CA TYR A 33 16.93 -6.82 2.58
C TYR A 33 16.18 -5.64 3.21
N SER A 34 14.89 -5.51 2.86
CA SER A 34 14.00 -4.55 3.51
C SER A 34 14.02 -4.80 5.01
N GLY A 35 14.12 -3.74 5.83
CA GLY A 35 13.93 -3.84 7.28
C GLY A 35 12.48 -4.14 7.70
N TYR A 36 11.61 -4.38 6.72
CA TYR A 36 10.18 -4.60 6.86
C TYR A 36 9.71 -5.85 6.13
N GLU A 37 8.82 -6.60 6.77
CA GLU A 37 8.08 -7.70 6.17
C GLU A 37 6.68 -7.25 5.74
N PRO A 38 6.22 -7.65 4.53
CA PRO A 38 4.87 -7.38 4.07
C PRO A 38 3.85 -8.27 4.77
N VAL A 39 2.72 -7.67 5.16
CA VAL A 39 1.52 -8.38 5.61
C VAL A 39 0.56 -8.53 4.45
N TYR A 40 0.21 -9.77 4.12
CA TYR A 40 -0.66 -10.09 2.99
C TYR A 40 -2.07 -10.47 3.41
N LEU A 41 -3.05 -10.13 2.58
CA LEU A 41 -4.35 -10.79 2.52
C LEU A 41 -4.57 -11.36 1.12
N SER A 42 -5.30 -12.47 1.03
CA SER A 42 -5.85 -12.93 -0.25
C SER A 42 -6.95 -11.98 -0.73
N ARG A 43 -7.28 -12.02 -2.03
CA ARG A 43 -8.39 -11.23 -2.57
C ARG A 43 -9.69 -11.45 -1.78
N GLN A 44 -10.05 -12.70 -1.52
CA GLN A 44 -11.27 -13.05 -0.78
C GLN A 44 -11.23 -12.55 0.68
N GLN A 45 -10.08 -12.64 1.34
CA GLN A 45 -9.93 -12.12 2.70
C GLN A 45 -10.05 -10.60 2.74
N LEU A 46 -9.43 -9.89 1.79
CA LEU A 46 -9.53 -8.43 1.71
C LEU A 46 -11.00 -8.01 1.53
N GLU A 47 -11.71 -8.63 0.59
CA GLU A 47 -13.09 -8.28 0.27
C GLU A 47 -14.08 -8.52 1.41
N SER A 48 -13.81 -9.52 2.26
CA SER A 48 -14.64 -9.87 3.43
C SER A 48 -14.16 -9.22 4.75
N SER A 49 -13.08 -8.45 4.73
CA SER A 49 -12.46 -7.94 5.97
C SER A 49 -13.09 -6.68 6.55
N ILE A 50 -13.92 -5.94 5.80
CA ILE A 50 -14.53 -4.69 6.28
C ILE A 50 -15.64 -5.00 7.27
N LYS A 51 -15.46 -4.63 8.54
CA LYS A 51 -16.43 -4.87 9.61
C LYS A 51 -16.31 -3.87 10.74
N MET A 52 -17.37 -3.74 11.53
CA MET A 52 -17.34 -3.04 12.80
C MET A 52 -16.78 -3.97 13.88
N SER A 53 -15.96 -3.43 14.77
CA SER A 53 -15.50 -4.12 15.97
C SER A 53 -15.51 -3.21 17.20
N GLY A 54 -15.21 -3.82 18.34
CA GLY A 54 -15.24 -3.14 19.64
C GLY A 54 -14.16 -2.07 19.78
N VAL A 55 -14.29 -1.29 20.85
CA VAL A 55 -13.29 -0.33 21.30
C VAL A 55 -11.94 -1.03 21.47
N ARG A 56 -10.88 -0.41 20.93
CA ARG A 56 -9.50 -0.90 21.04
C ARG A 56 -8.52 0.26 21.12
N SER A 57 -7.31 -0.01 21.62
CA SER A 57 -6.23 0.98 21.65
C SER A 57 -5.73 1.30 20.24
N MET A 58 -5.44 2.58 20.02
CA MET A 58 -4.84 3.08 18.79
C MET A 58 -3.34 2.76 18.77
N THR A 59 -2.83 2.25 17.65
CA THR A 59 -1.40 1.96 17.52
C THR A 59 -0.65 3.06 16.80
N LYS A 60 -1.16 3.52 15.65
CA LYS A 60 -0.53 4.56 14.84
C LYS A 60 -1.58 5.54 14.32
N ALA A 61 -1.73 6.65 15.04
CA ALA A 61 -2.66 7.71 14.67
C ALA A 61 -2.30 8.33 13.32
N GLY A 62 -3.29 8.47 12.44
CA GLY A 62 -3.18 9.18 11.18
C GLY A 62 -4.11 10.39 11.12
N LYS A 63 -4.82 10.53 10.00
CA LYS A 63 -5.74 11.65 9.75
C LYS A 63 -7.00 11.59 10.61
N ILE A 64 -7.59 12.76 10.83
CA ILE A 64 -8.85 12.98 11.55
C ILE A 64 -9.92 13.44 10.54
N TYR A 65 -11.12 12.86 10.62
CA TYR A 65 -12.29 13.25 9.83
C TYR A 65 -13.46 13.54 10.76
N VAL A 66 -14.28 14.51 10.39
CA VAL A 66 -15.46 14.89 11.16
C VAL A 66 -16.68 14.80 10.27
N LYS A 67 -17.73 14.16 10.79
CA LYS A 67 -19.05 14.11 10.16
C LYS A 67 -20.11 14.19 11.24
N ASP A 68 -20.97 15.20 11.16
CA ASP A 68 -21.98 15.47 12.18
C ASP A 68 -21.34 15.51 13.57
N SER A 69 -21.87 14.75 14.53
CA SER A 69 -21.32 14.60 15.87
C SER A 69 -20.31 13.45 16.00
N TYR A 70 -19.70 12.98 14.92
CA TYR A 70 -18.72 11.89 14.96
C TYR A 70 -17.35 12.33 14.48
N ILE A 71 -16.32 11.82 15.15
CA ILE A 71 -14.91 11.94 14.75
C ILE A 71 -14.40 10.56 14.37
N PHE A 72 -13.74 10.47 13.22
CA PHE A 72 -13.04 9.28 12.77
C PHE A 72 -11.54 9.55 12.82
N ILE A 73 -10.77 8.68 13.44
CA ILE A 73 -9.30 8.79 13.49
C ILE A 73 -8.70 7.55 12.88
N THR A 74 -7.85 7.73 11.88
CA THR A 74 -7.15 6.62 11.20
C THR A 74 -6.20 5.93 12.18
N ASP A 75 -6.25 4.60 12.22
CA ASP A 75 -5.16 3.76 12.72
C ASP A 75 -4.51 3.13 11.48
N GLU A 76 -3.34 3.64 11.09
CA GLU A 76 -2.76 3.37 9.78
C GLU A 76 -2.71 1.87 9.46
N ASN A 77 -3.18 1.51 8.26
CA ASN A 77 -3.28 0.15 7.74
C ASN A 77 -4.23 -0.79 8.50
N LYS A 78 -4.93 -0.32 9.55
CA LYS A 78 -5.85 -1.13 10.36
C LYS A 78 -7.31 -0.72 10.18
N GLY A 79 -7.57 0.58 10.06
CA GLY A 79 -8.92 1.10 9.94
C GLY A 79 -9.10 2.44 10.65
N PHE A 80 -10.27 2.65 11.26
CA PHE A 80 -10.65 3.95 11.82
C PHE A 80 -11.35 3.82 13.17
N HIS A 81 -10.81 4.52 14.17
CA HIS A 81 -11.46 4.72 15.47
C HIS A 81 -12.63 5.68 15.31
N ILE A 82 -13.76 5.37 15.93
CA ILE A 82 -14.98 6.18 15.85
C ILE A 82 -15.30 6.73 17.22
N TYR A 83 -15.32 8.05 17.32
CA TYR A 83 -15.70 8.77 18.53
C TYR A 83 -17.06 9.43 18.34
N ASP A 84 -17.94 9.26 19.31
CA ASP A 84 -19.07 10.17 19.53
C ASP A 84 -18.54 11.47 20.15
N ASN A 85 -18.79 12.56 19.44
CA ASN A 85 -18.39 13.92 19.77
C ASN A 85 -19.61 14.84 19.99
N SER A 86 -20.75 14.28 20.41
CA SER A 86 -21.93 15.05 20.82
C SER A 86 -21.65 16.02 21.98
N ASN A 87 -20.69 15.71 22.84
CA ASN A 87 -20.10 16.64 23.80
C ASN A 87 -18.62 16.88 23.44
N PRO A 88 -18.27 18.02 22.81
CA PRO A 88 -16.89 18.33 22.40
C PRO A 88 -15.90 18.40 23.56
N ASN A 89 -16.36 18.66 24.79
CA ASN A 89 -15.49 18.68 25.97
C ASN A 89 -15.17 17.27 26.49
N ALA A 90 -15.87 16.24 26.02
CA ALA A 90 -15.67 14.85 26.42
C ALA A 90 -16.04 13.84 25.30
N PRO A 91 -15.25 13.76 24.21
CA PRO A 91 -15.47 12.78 23.16
C PRO A 91 -15.34 11.34 23.69
N LYS A 92 -16.17 10.42 23.19
CA LYS A 92 -16.22 9.03 23.66
C LYS A 92 -15.91 8.07 22.52
N LEU A 93 -14.90 7.21 22.68
CA LEU A 93 -14.61 6.15 21.72
C LEU A 93 -15.73 5.11 21.75
N THR A 94 -16.48 4.98 20.66
CA THR A 94 -17.65 4.10 20.56
C THR A 94 -17.37 2.80 19.81
N GLY A 95 -16.32 2.75 19.00
CA GLY A 95 -15.96 1.53 18.27
C GLY A 95 -14.84 1.74 17.26
N PHE A 96 -14.62 0.70 16.45
CA PHE A 96 -13.59 0.69 15.43
C PHE A 96 -14.15 0.12 14.12
N LEU A 97 -13.92 0.80 13.00
CA LEU A 97 -14.17 0.27 11.67
C LEU A 97 -12.89 -0.40 11.17
N GLU A 98 -12.87 -1.73 11.12
CA GLU A 98 -11.77 -2.50 10.57
C GLU A 98 -11.74 -2.38 9.06
N VAL A 99 -10.63 -1.85 8.52
CA VAL A 99 -10.38 -1.76 7.09
C VAL A 99 -8.88 -2.00 6.86
N PRO A 100 -8.44 -3.27 6.79
CA PRO A 100 -7.03 -3.59 6.59
C PRO A 100 -6.47 -2.91 5.32
N GLY A 101 -5.33 -2.26 5.47
CA GLY A 101 -4.66 -1.50 4.41
C GLY A 101 -5.22 -0.11 4.14
N ALA A 102 -6.20 0.36 4.92
CA ALA A 102 -6.69 1.73 4.82
C ALA A 102 -5.72 2.75 5.41
N THR A 103 -5.60 3.90 4.74
CA THR A 103 -4.82 5.04 5.23
C THR A 103 -5.59 6.35 5.17
N ASP A 104 -6.68 6.40 4.40
CA ASP A 104 -7.41 7.60 4.08
C ASP A 104 -8.91 7.32 3.90
N MET A 105 -9.72 8.34 4.13
CA MET A 105 -11.12 8.30 3.75
C MET A 105 -11.64 9.66 3.29
N ALA A 106 -12.74 9.65 2.55
CA ALA A 106 -13.53 10.83 2.26
C ALA A 106 -14.99 10.55 2.59
N ILE A 107 -15.71 11.55 3.08
CA ILE A 107 -17.10 11.42 3.47
C ILE A 107 -17.93 12.36 2.60
N LYS A 108 -18.97 11.82 1.96
CA LYS A 108 -19.97 12.60 1.24
C LYS A 108 -21.36 12.08 1.58
N ASN A 109 -22.20 12.93 2.16
CA ASN A 109 -23.49 12.54 2.70
C ASN A 109 -23.32 11.34 3.65
N ASN A 110 -24.02 10.23 3.43
CA ASN A 110 -23.92 9.02 4.26
C ASN A 110 -22.93 7.97 3.73
N THR A 111 -22.19 8.28 2.67
CA THR A 111 -21.22 7.35 2.07
C THR A 111 -19.80 7.75 2.48
N ILE A 112 -19.05 6.76 2.97
CA ILE A 112 -17.62 6.86 3.28
C ILE A 112 -16.87 6.14 2.16
N TYR A 113 -15.96 6.85 1.51
CA TYR A 113 -15.06 6.33 0.51
C TYR A 113 -13.72 6.05 1.17
N ILE A 114 -13.18 4.84 1.02
CA ILE A 114 -11.98 4.40 1.72
C ILE A 114 -11.03 3.79 0.70
N ASN A 115 -9.73 4.09 0.83
CA ASN A 115 -8.69 3.42 0.07
C ASN A 115 -8.28 2.12 0.79
N GLN A 116 -8.93 1.01 0.50
CA GLN A 116 -8.55 -0.27 1.12
C GLN A 116 -7.43 -0.93 0.32
N ALA A 117 -6.17 -0.70 0.72
CA ALA A 117 -5.00 -1.19 0.00
C ALA A 117 -5.06 -0.82 -1.50
N VAL A 118 -5.26 -1.80 -2.39
CA VAL A 118 -5.34 -1.59 -3.84
C VAL A 118 -6.74 -1.19 -4.34
N ASP A 119 -7.75 -1.20 -3.48
CA ASP A 119 -9.15 -0.99 -3.86
C ASP A 119 -9.69 0.36 -3.36
N LEU A 120 -10.62 0.95 -4.13
CA LEU A 120 -11.51 2.00 -3.64
C LEU A 120 -12.84 1.37 -3.23
N VAL A 121 -13.26 1.58 -1.98
CA VAL A 121 -14.53 1.07 -1.46
C VAL A 121 -15.43 2.20 -1.00
N ALA A 122 -16.72 2.09 -1.32
CA ALA A 122 -17.76 2.96 -0.81
C ALA A 122 -18.59 2.16 0.20
N VAL A 123 -18.69 2.67 1.42
CA VAL A 123 -19.41 2.03 2.53
C VAL A 123 -20.40 2.99 3.18
N SER A 124 -21.42 2.44 3.83
CA SER A 124 -22.25 3.17 4.79
C SER A 124 -22.23 2.47 6.14
N ILE A 125 -22.35 3.24 7.21
CA ILE A 125 -22.42 2.72 8.59
C ILE A 125 -23.80 3.09 9.15
N ASN A 126 -24.53 2.09 9.64
CA ASN A 126 -25.83 2.24 10.29
C ASN A 126 -25.90 1.32 11.52
N ASN A 127 -26.25 1.85 12.70
CA ASN A 127 -26.45 1.07 13.94
C ASN A 127 -25.33 0.05 14.22
N ASN A 128 -24.07 0.48 14.12
CA ASN A 128 -22.89 -0.37 14.34
C ASN A 128 -22.73 -1.54 13.33
N SER A 129 -23.40 -1.45 12.19
CA SER A 129 -23.20 -2.33 11.03
C SER A 129 -22.62 -1.52 9.88
N VAL A 130 -21.74 -2.15 9.09
CA VAL A 130 -21.17 -1.58 7.87
C VAL A 130 -21.71 -2.33 6.66
N THR A 131 -22.07 -1.59 5.62
CA THR A 131 -22.49 -2.14 4.33
C THR A 131 -21.57 -1.63 3.24
N VAL A 132 -20.94 -2.55 2.50
CA VAL A 132 -20.17 -2.22 1.30
C VAL A 132 -21.15 -1.98 0.16
N GLN A 133 -21.27 -0.73 -0.28
CA GLN A 133 -22.17 -0.32 -1.36
C GLN A 133 -21.55 -0.58 -2.73
N LYS A 134 -20.24 -0.33 -2.85
CA LYS A 134 -19.48 -0.55 -4.08
C LYS A 134 -18.00 -0.77 -3.75
N ARG A 135 -17.36 -1.61 -4.56
CA ARG A 135 -15.91 -1.81 -4.59
C ARG A 135 -15.43 -1.62 -6.03
N ILE A 136 -14.35 -0.87 -6.19
CA ILE A 136 -13.64 -0.72 -7.46
C ILE A 136 -12.24 -1.30 -7.22
N PRO A 137 -11.99 -2.56 -7.65
CA PRO A 137 -10.73 -3.23 -7.37
C PRO A 137 -9.57 -2.62 -8.15
N ASN A 138 -8.36 -2.73 -7.61
CA ASN A 138 -7.11 -2.31 -8.29
C ASN A 138 -7.13 -0.83 -8.76
N THR A 139 -7.79 0.04 -7.99
CA THR A 139 -7.82 1.49 -8.24
C THR A 139 -6.48 2.14 -7.87
N PHE A 140 -5.80 1.58 -6.87
CA PHE A 140 -4.53 2.10 -6.34
C PHE A 140 -3.39 1.13 -6.60
N PRO A 141 -2.15 1.63 -6.77
CA PRO A 141 -0.98 0.77 -6.83
C PRO A 141 -0.78 0.02 -5.51
N GLN A 142 -0.06 -1.08 -5.57
CA GLN A 142 0.28 -1.83 -4.37
C GLN A 142 1.17 -1.03 -3.42
N LYS A 143 0.97 -1.23 -2.12
CA LYS A 143 1.78 -0.58 -1.08
C LYS A 143 3.24 -0.99 -1.21
N ILE A 144 4.11 0.01 -1.14
CA ILE A 144 5.56 -0.15 -0.98
C ILE A 144 5.94 -0.08 0.49
N SER A 145 7.06 -0.68 0.86
CA SER A 145 7.58 -0.58 2.21
C SER A 145 7.97 0.88 2.53
N PRO A 146 8.09 1.25 3.81
CA PRO A 146 8.56 2.58 4.20
C PRO A 146 9.94 2.96 3.62
N GLU A 147 10.74 1.96 3.25
CA GLU A 147 12.07 2.11 2.63
C GLU A 147 12.02 2.12 1.09
N GLY A 148 10.82 2.03 0.49
CA GLY A 148 10.62 2.05 -0.95
C GLY A 148 10.73 0.67 -1.63
N TRP A 149 10.81 -0.41 -0.87
CA TRP A 149 10.86 -1.76 -1.44
C TRP A 149 9.47 -2.23 -1.87
N SER A 150 9.41 -2.85 -3.03
CA SER A 150 8.26 -3.61 -3.50
C SER A 150 8.66 -5.08 -3.59
N TYR A 151 7.80 -5.96 -3.12
CA TYR A 151 7.98 -7.39 -3.31
C TYR A 151 7.17 -7.83 -4.53
N GLY A 152 7.72 -8.76 -5.31
CA GLY A 152 7.00 -9.39 -6.41
C GLY A 152 5.85 -10.21 -5.84
N ASN A 153 4.62 -9.83 -6.16
CA ASN A 153 3.43 -10.45 -5.60
C ASN A 153 2.90 -11.47 -6.58
N SER A 154 2.47 -12.63 -6.09
CA SER A 154 1.56 -13.47 -6.87
C SER A 154 0.22 -12.74 -7.04
N ASP A 155 -0.51 -12.99 -8.12
CA ASP A 155 -1.78 -12.30 -8.46
C ASP A 155 -2.84 -12.31 -7.34
N ASN A 156 -2.70 -13.21 -6.36
CA ASN A 156 -3.63 -13.37 -5.25
C ASN A 156 -3.12 -12.84 -3.89
N GLN A 157 -2.00 -12.10 -3.86
CA GLN A 157 -1.43 -11.54 -2.62
C GLN A 157 -1.47 -10.01 -2.62
N ILE A 158 -2.23 -9.44 -1.69
CA ILE A 158 -2.38 -7.98 -1.56
C ILE A 158 -1.72 -7.55 -0.26
N ILE A 159 -0.72 -6.67 -0.37
CA ILE A 159 -0.05 -6.09 0.80
C ILE A 159 -0.99 -5.07 1.46
N VAL A 160 -1.31 -5.33 2.72
CA VAL A 160 -2.14 -4.43 3.54
C VAL A 160 -1.33 -3.67 4.57
N ASP A 161 -0.17 -4.17 5.01
CA ASP A 161 0.68 -3.51 6.01
C ASP A 161 2.16 -3.93 5.85
N TRP A 162 3.05 -3.24 6.56
CA TRP A 162 4.48 -3.55 6.65
C TRP A 162 4.92 -3.53 8.11
N ILE A 163 5.47 -4.64 8.59
CA ILE A 163 5.95 -4.78 9.96
C ILE A 163 7.47 -4.69 9.97
N LYS A 164 8.02 -3.81 10.81
CA LYS A 164 9.48 -3.69 10.98
C LYS A 164 9.99 -4.89 11.77
N HIS A 165 11.11 -5.47 11.35
CA HIS A 165 11.87 -6.44 12.12
C HIS A 165 12.43 -5.85 13.43
#